data_AF-A0A1F4DAN1-F1
#
_entry.id   AF-A0A1F4DAN1-F1
#
_cell.length_a   1.000
_cell.length_b   1.000
_cell.length_c   1.000
_cell.angle_alpha   90.00
_cell.angle_beta   90.00
_cell.angle_gamma   90.00
#
_symmetry.space_group_name_H-M   'P 1'
#
loop_
_entity.id
_entity.type
_entity.pdbx_description
1 polymer ?
#
loop_
_entity_poly.entity_id
_entity_poly.type
_entity_poly.pdbx_seq_one_letter_code
_entity_poly.pdbx_strand_id
1 'polypeptide(L)'
;MRMRSLALTPGQRRRIEKLAQLAGRTPKSMLRFVLRDGLEATEQDVRETIEADEDIDRHGAIPHGKVMARARATIERHAAKRRPTAA
;
A
#
# COMPACT_ATOMS: atom_id res chain seq x y z
N MET A 1 -23.09 -6.17 -16.32
CA MET A 1 -21.90 -6.89 -16.83
C MET A 1 -21.93 -8.35 -16.38
N ARG A 2 -22.07 -9.32 -17.30
CA ARG A 2 -21.88 -10.75 -16.98
C ARG A 2 -20.37 -10.98 -16.86
N MET A 3 -19.85 -11.18 -15.65
CA MET A 3 -18.44 -11.60 -15.48
C MET A 3 -18.25 -12.91 -16.24
N ARG A 4 -17.35 -12.94 -17.23
CA ARG A 4 -16.85 -14.19 -17.80
C ARG A 4 -16.23 -15.00 -16.65
N SER A 5 -16.47 -16.30 -16.63
CA SER A 5 -15.90 -17.16 -15.59
C SER A 5 -14.38 -17.12 -15.67
N LEU A 6 -13.73 -16.54 -14.65
CA LEU A 6 -12.28 -16.65 -14.47
C LEU A 6 -11.96 -18.07 -14.01
N ALA A 7 -11.19 -18.79 -14.82
CA ALA A 7 -10.70 -20.11 -14.46
C ALA A 7 -9.60 -19.97 -13.38
N LEU A 8 -10.01 -19.97 -12.11
CA LEU A 8 -9.09 -20.00 -10.98
C LEU A 8 -8.45 -21.39 -10.86
N THR A 9 -7.17 -21.46 -10.52
CA THR A 9 -6.53 -22.71 -10.12
C THR A 9 -7.13 -23.23 -8.80
N PRO A 10 -7.00 -24.54 -8.47
CA PRO A 10 -7.47 -25.06 -7.18
C PRO A 10 -6.87 -24.31 -5.97
N GLY A 11 -5.61 -23.89 -6.06
CA GLY A 11 -4.94 -23.10 -5.01
C GLY A 11 -5.55 -21.72 -4.83
N GLN A 12 -5.84 -21.02 -5.94
CA GLN A 12 -6.50 -19.71 -5.90
C GLN A 12 -7.91 -19.80 -5.30
N ARG A 13 -8.69 -20.83 -5.67
CA ARG A 13 -10.02 -21.06 -5.10
C ARG A 13 -9.97 -21.23 -3.59
N ARG A 14 -9.09 -22.11 -3.08
CA ARG A 14 -8.92 -22.32 -1.63
C ARG A 14 -8.55 -21.04 -0.87
N ARG A 15 -7.70 -20.18 -1.47
CA ARG A 15 -7.34 -18.89 -0.88
C ARG A 15 -8.54 -17.95 -0.79
N ILE A 16 -9.33 -17.84 -1.86
CA ILE A 16 -10.54 -17.01 -1.90
C ILE A 16 -11.59 -17.54 -0.91
N GLU A 17 -11.79 -18.85 -0.82
CA GLU A 17 -12.70 -19.47 0.14
C GLU A 17 -12.30 -19.17 1.59
N LYS A 18 -11.01 -19.31 1.91
CA LYS A 18 -10.48 -18.97 3.24
C LYS A 18 -10.72 -17.50 3.59
N LEU A 19 -10.44 -16.58 2.65
CA LEU A 19 -10.70 -15.15 2.86
C LEU A 19 -12.19 -14.86 3.01
N ALA A 20 -13.03 -15.50 2.19
CA ALA A 20 -14.48 -15.33 2.23
C ALA A 20 -15.04 -15.77 3.59
N GLN A 21 -14.57 -16.90 4.13
CA GLN A 21 -14.94 -17.37 5.46
C GLN A 21 -14.55 -16.38 6.55
N LEU A 22 -13.29 -15.90 6.54
CA LEU A 22 -12.80 -14.93 7.53
C LEU A 22 -13.60 -13.61 7.51
N ALA A 23 -14.03 -13.19 6.32
CA ALA A 23 -14.78 -11.94 6.14
C ALA A 23 -16.30 -12.10 6.25
N GLY A 24 -16.83 -13.31 6.49
CA GLY A 24 -18.27 -13.58 6.51
C GLY A 24 -18.97 -13.31 5.16
N ARG A 25 -18.29 -13.53 4.04
CA ARG A 25 -18.78 -13.26 2.68
C ARG A 25 -18.86 -14.54 1.86
N THR A 26 -19.57 -14.49 0.72
CA THR A 26 -19.53 -15.58 -0.26
C THR A 26 -18.21 -15.55 -1.06
N PRO A 27 -17.67 -16.71 -1.50
CA PRO A 27 -16.47 -16.76 -2.34
C PRO A 27 -16.56 -15.88 -3.60
N LYS A 28 -17.75 -15.81 -4.23
CA LYS A 28 -18.00 -14.95 -5.39
C LYS A 28 -17.90 -13.46 -5.05
N SER A 29 -18.45 -13.04 -3.90
CA SER A 29 -18.36 -11.66 -3.44
C SER A 29 -16.91 -11.30 -3.08
N MET A 30 -16.21 -12.21 -2.40
CA MET A 30 -14.81 -12.06 -2.05
C MET A 30 -13.92 -11.96 -3.30
N LEU A 31 -14.14 -12.80 -4.32
CA LEU A 31 -13.38 -12.71 -5.57
C LEU A 31 -13.52 -11.35 -6.24
N ARG A 32 -14.74 -10.77 -6.28
CA ARG A 32 -14.94 -9.42 -6.85
C ARG A 32 -14.21 -8.34 -6.07
N PHE A 33 -14.23 -8.45 -4.74
CA PHE A 33 -13.51 -7.55 -3.85
C PHE A 33 -12.00 -7.62 -4.11
N VAL A 34 -11.42 -8.82 -4.08
CA VAL A 34 -9.99 -9.02 -4.33
C VAL A 34 -9.57 -8.54 -5.72
N LEU A 35 -10.37 -8.79 -6.75
CA LEU A 35 -10.04 -8.34 -8.11
C LEU A 35 -10.07 -6.82 -8.25
N ARG A 36 -11.06 -6.15 -7.64
CA ARG A 36 -11.17 -4.70 -7.68
C ARG A 36 -10.02 -4.05 -6.89
N ASP A 37 -9.90 -4.41 -5.61
CA ASP A 37 -8.96 -3.77 -4.70
C ASP A 37 -7.51 -4.16 -5.04
N GLY A 38 -7.30 -5.40 -5.48
CA GLY A 38 -5.99 -5.84 -5.96
C GLY A 38 -5.55 -5.15 -7.24
N LEU A 39 -6.47 -4.83 -8.16
CA LEU A 39 -6.15 -4.06 -9.34
C LEU A 39 -5.83 -2.60 -8.98
N GLU A 40 -6.66 -1.97 -8.15
CA GLU A 40 -6.43 -0.60 -7.68
C GLU A 40 -5.08 -0.45 -6.97
N ALA A 41 -4.74 -1.39 -6.07
CA ALA A 41 -3.44 -1.41 -5.41
C ALA A 41 -2.29 -1.60 -6.42
N THR A 42 -2.45 -2.50 -7.40
CA THR A 42 -1.42 -2.72 -8.43
C THR A 42 -1.21 -1.49 -9.30
N GLU A 43 -2.29 -0.80 -9.69
CA GLU A 43 -2.21 0.44 -10.48
C GLU A 43 -1.52 1.56 -9.70
N GLN A 44 -1.80 1.67 -8.39
CA GLN A 44 -1.12 2.60 -7.51
C GLN A 44 0.38 2.30 -7.40
N ASP A 45 0.73 1.05 -7.08
CA ASP A 45 2.13 0.62 -6.91
C ASP A 45 2.98 0.88 -8.17
N VAL A 46 2.42 0.57 -9.36
CA VAL A 46 3.12 0.82 -10.63
C VAL A 46 3.34 2.31 -10.85
N ARG A 47 2.31 3.14 -10.59
CA ARG A 47 2.43 4.59 -10.77
C ARG A 47 3.45 5.19 -9.82
N GLU A 48 3.39 4.84 -8.54
CA GLU A 48 4.31 5.34 -7.52
C GLU A 48 5.75 4.92 -7.81
N THR A 49 5.96 3.71 -8.32
CA THR A 49 7.30 3.24 -8.73
C THR A 49 7.85 4.09 -9.87
N ILE A 50 7.04 4.32 -10.92
CA ILE A 50 7.45 5.15 -12.06
C ILE A 50 7.76 6.58 -11.60
N GLU A 51 6.88 7.18 -10.80
CA GLU A 51 7.08 8.53 -10.28
C GLU A 51 8.35 8.63 -9.41
N ALA A 52 8.63 7.62 -8.59
CA ALA A 52 9.83 7.57 -7.76
C ALA A 52 11.10 7.43 -8.60
N ASP A 53 11.09 6.56 -9.62
CA ASP A 53 12.22 6.41 -10.54
C ASP A 53 12.49 7.71 -11.31
N GLU A 54 11.44 8.37 -11.82
CA GLU A 54 11.56 9.67 -12.50
C GLU A 54 12.10 10.78 -11.59
N ASP A 55 11.69 10.81 -10.31
CA ASP A 55 12.19 11.77 -9.31
C ASP A 55 13.68 11.53 -9.03
N ILE A 56 14.09 10.27 -8.88
CA ILE A 56 15.49 9.89 -8.67
C ILE A 56 16.33 10.25 -9.89
N ASP A 57 15.87 9.97 -11.10
CA ASP A 57 16.58 10.32 -12.33
C ASP A 57 16.76 11.84 -12.48
N ARG A 58 15.75 12.62 -12.07
CA ARG A 58 15.77 14.08 -12.18
C ARG A 58 16.58 14.77 -11.07
N HIS A 59 16.48 14.30 -9.84
CA HIS A 59 16.98 15.00 -8.66
C HIS A 59 18.12 14.28 -7.94
N GLY A 60 18.36 13.02 -8.28
CA GLY A 60 19.31 12.14 -7.61
C GLY A 60 18.79 11.63 -6.27
N ALA A 61 19.33 10.48 -5.84
CA ALA A 61 18.99 9.89 -4.54
C ALA A 61 19.75 10.55 -3.37
N ILE A 62 19.12 10.57 -2.18
CA ILE A 62 19.78 11.00 -0.94
C ILE A 62 20.24 9.76 -0.15
N PRO A 63 21.48 9.73 0.36
CA PRO A 63 21.93 8.62 1.20
C PRO A 63 21.06 8.41 2.44
N HIS A 64 20.77 7.16 2.78
CA HIS A 64 19.90 6.77 3.89
C HIS A 64 20.25 7.46 5.22
N GLY A 65 21.53 7.50 5.60
CA GLY A 65 21.96 8.15 6.86
C GLY A 65 21.59 9.63 6.93
N LYS A 66 21.66 10.34 5.79
CA LYS A 66 21.27 11.75 5.69
C LYS A 66 19.76 11.93 5.78
N VAL A 67 18.98 11.01 5.20
CA VAL A 67 17.51 10.98 5.36
C VAL A 67 17.13 10.79 6.82
N MET A 68 17.70 9.77 7.49
CA MET A 68 17.37 9.47 8.89
C MET A 68 17.75 10.61 9.85
N ALA A 69 18.92 11.22 9.64
CA ALA A 69 19.34 12.39 10.44
C ALA A 69 18.36 13.57 10.28
N ARG A 70 17.93 13.88 9.05
CA ARG A 70 16.97 14.94 8.76
C ARG A 70 15.58 14.66 9.33
N ALA A 71 15.11 13.40 9.20
CA ALA A 71 13.83 12.97 9.74
C ALA A 71 13.80 13.12 11.26
N ARG A 72 14.84 12.63 11.96
CA ARG A 72 14.98 12.75 13.41
C ARG A 72 14.98 14.21 13.86
N ALA A 73 15.80 15.07 13.23
CA ALA A 73 15.83 16.50 13.56
C ALA A 73 14.47 17.18 13.37
N THR A 74 13.72 16.79 12.33
CA THR A 74 12.36 17.30 12.09
C THR A 74 11.41 16.88 13.22
N ILE A 75 11.40 15.60 13.59
CA ILE A 75 10.58 15.07 14.68
C ILE A 75 10.90 15.79 15.99
N GLU A 76 12.18 15.92 16.35
CA GLU A 76 12.62 16.58 17.58
C GLU A 76 12.19 18.06 17.62
N ARG A 77 12.32 18.78 16.51
CA ARG A 77 11.86 20.18 16.40
C ARG A 77 10.37 20.31 16.63
N HIS A 78 9.55 19.40 16.09
CA HIS A 78 8.10 19.44 16.29
C HIS A 78 7.70 19.02 17.71
N ALA A 79 8.39 18.05 18.30
CA ALA A 79 8.18 17.65 19.68
C ALA A 79 8.51 18.79 20.66
N ALA A 80 9.62 19.51 20.43
CA ALA A 80 10.02 20.66 21.25
C ALA A 80 8.99 21.81 21.18
N LYS A 81 8.39 22.06 20.02
CA LYS A 81 7.32 23.06 19.85
C LYS A 81 6.01 22.70 20.57
N ARG A 82 5.79 21.43 20.89
CA ARG A 82 4.57 20.94 21.56
C ARG A 82 4.69 20.79 23.07
N ARG A 83 5.89 21.03 23.64
CA ARG A 83 6.04 21.08 25.10
C ARG A 83 5.29 22.31 25.61
N PRO A 84 4.27 22.17 26.48
CA PRO A 84 3.68 23.32 27.13
C PRO A 84 4.78 23.99 27.95
N THR A 85 4.91 25.30 27.83
CA THR A 85 5.68 26.09 28.81
C THR A 85 5.05 25.79 30.16
N ALA A 86 5.79 25.13 31.05
CA ALA A 86 5.34 24.92 32.43
C ALA A 86 5.07 26.31 33.03
N ALA A 87 3.82 26.57 33.38
CA ALA A 87 3.39 27.71 34.17
C ALA A 87 3.40 27.33 35.65
#